data_AF-A0AA37A8G6-F1
#
_entry.id   AF-A0AA37A8G6-F1
#
_cell.length_a   1.000
_cell.length_b   1.000
_cell.length_c   1.000
_cell.angle_alpha   90.00
_cell.angle_beta   90.00
_cell.angle_gamma   90.00
#
_symmetry.space_group_name_H-M   'P 1'
#
loop_
_entity.id
_entity.type
_entity.pdbx_description
1 polymer ?
#
loop_
_entity_poly.entity_id
_entity_poly.type
_entity_poly.pdbx_seq_one_letter_code
_entity_poly.pdbx_strand_id
1 'polypeptide(L)'
;MIAQMGGGSDVPKVPYCGRSMFYQEAGEGPVLIFLHGNTASSRLFEPLLPLYTPHFRCVLLDFLGNGRSDRVESFPADLWQEEARQALALIRAAGYERPCLLGTSGGAWAAMNAALLAPGAVGAVVADSFDGRSLHPGFARDLTAERDRAKRDKAAREFYAWCQGPDWEAVVDRDTDALLRCAASGRPLFCGPLEQMRPPVLLMGSREDPMCRQDLEEEYKAMAAQMPHAAVRLFASGGHPAILSRAEAAKEEILAFWLRCEAAERL
;
A
#
# COMPACT_ATOMS: atom_id res chain seq x y z
N MET A 1 29.43 8.90 2.14
CA MET A 1 29.31 10.36 1.98
C MET A 1 27.84 10.68 1.81
N ILE A 2 27.26 11.39 2.77
CA ILE A 2 25.85 11.78 2.75
C ILE A 2 25.75 12.95 1.76
N ALA A 3 25.12 12.72 0.60
CA ALA A 3 24.78 13.81 -0.30
C ALA A 3 23.75 14.70 0.40
N GLN A 4 24.13 15.96 0.61
CA GLN A 4 23.24 16.99 1.11
C GLN A 4 22.13 17.22 0.08
N MET A 5 20.88 16.97 0.47
CA MET A 5 19.70 17.41 -0.27
C MET A 5 19.54 18.91 -0.04
N GLY A 6 19.72 19.69 -1.10
CA GLY A 6 19.61 21.15 -1.09
C GLY A 6 18.22 21.63 -0.65
N GLY A 7 18.21 22.73 0.11
CA GLY A 7 16.99 23.43 0.50
C GLY A 7 16.49 24.37 -0.59
N GLY A 8 15.20 24.26 -0.94
CA GLY A 8 14.42 25.28 -1.64
C GLY A 8 13.85 24.90 -3.02
N SER A 9 12.51 24.77 -3.07
CA SER A 9 11.56 24.77 -4.21
C SER A 9 11.70 23.69 -5.29
N ASP A 10 10.77 22.77 -5.54
CA ASP A 10 9.37 22.61 -5.18
C ASP A 10 9.16 21.11 -4.91
N VAL A 11 8.55 20.74 -3.79
CA VAL A 11 8.33 19.34 -3.48
C VAL A 11 7.32 18.78 -4.50
N PRO A 12 7.60 17.66 -5.20
CA PRO A 12 6.68 17.13 -6.21
C PRO A 12 5.31 16.87 -5.61
N LYS A 13 4.30 17.51 -6.21
CA LYS A 13 2.91 17.48 -5.78
C LYS A 13 2.03 17.14 -6.97
N VAL A 14 1.18 16.13 -6.82
CA VAL A 14 0.18 15.76 -7.83
C VAL A 14 -1.17 16.36 -7.45
N PRO A 15 -1.82 17.15 -8.31
CA PRO A 15 -3.16 17.64 -8.07
C PRO A 15 -4.18 16.50 -8.19
N TYR A 16 -5.10 16.43 -7.24
CA TYR A 16 -6.20 15.48 -7.21
C TYR A 16 -7.44 16.10 -6.58
N CYS A 17 -8.51 16.25 -7.35
CA CYS A 17 -9.80 16.82 -6.89
C CYS A 17 -9.66 18.13 -6.09
N GLY A 18 -8.82 19.06 -6.56
CA GLY A 18 -8.58 20.36 -5.92
C GLY A 18 -7.68 20.31 -4.67
N ARG A 19 -7.07 19.17 -4.37
CA ARG A 19 -6.08 18.97 -3.32
C ARG A 19 -4.74 18.51 -3.90
N SER A 20 -3.71 18.54 -3.08
CA SER A 20 -2.35 18.18 -3.44
C SER A 20 -1.91 16.89 -2.73
N MET A 21 -1.45 15.91 -3.51
CA MET A 21 -0.77 14.71 -3.01
C MET A 21 0.74 14.88 -3.07
N PHE A 22 1.42 14.63 -1.97
CA PHE A 22 2.88 14.55 -1.91
C PHE A 22 3.36 13.22 -2.49
N TYR A 23 4.44 13.27 -3.25
CA TYR A 23 5.23 12.09 -3.56
C TYR A 23 6.72 12.44 -3.65
N GLN A 24 7.57 11.43 -3.54
CA GLN A 24 9.01 11.58 -3.77
C GLN A 24 9.54 10.40 -4.60
N GLU A 25 10.63 10.65 -5.31
CA GLU A 25 11.28 9.67 -6.16
C GLU A 25 12.75 9.48 -5.76
N ALA A 26 13.26 8.26 -5.96
CA ALA A 26 14.67 7.95 -5.85
C ALA A 26 15.06 6.81 -6.79
N GLY A 27 16.28 6.84 -7.32
CA GLY A 27 16.79 5.83 -8.23
C GLY A 27 16.31 5.99 -9.68
N GLU A 28 16.63 5.00 -10.50
CA GLU A 28 16.37 4.98 -11.94
C GLU A 28 15.91 3.59 -12.39
N GLY A 29 15.42 3.48 -13.63
CA GLY A 29 14.94 2.23 -14.19
C GLY A 29 13.41 2.07 -14.11
N PRO A 30 12.89 0.83 -14.10
CA PRO A 30 11.47 0.56 -14.03
C PRO A 30 10.83 1.18 -12.79
N VAL A 31 9.59 1.66 -12.92
CA VAL A 31 8.91 2.39 -11.86
C VAL A 31 8.25 1.42 -10.87
N LEU A 32 8.62 1.55 -9.60
CA LEU A 32 8.01 0.85 -8.47
C LEU A 32 7.38 1.88 -7.52
N ILE A 33 6.05 1.91 -7.47
CA ILE A 33 5.30 2.83 -6.62
C ILE A 33 4.91 2.13 -5.31
N PHE A 34 5.32 2.69 -4.19
CA PHE A 34 5.00 2.18 -2.85
C PHE A 34 3.76 2.88 -2.30
N LEU A 35 2.77 2.09 -1.90
CA LEU A 35 1.49 2.52 -1.36
C LEU A 35 1.40 2.09 0.11
N HIS A 36 1.36 3.06 1.02
CA HIS A 36 1.36 2.80 2.46
C HIS A 36 0.01 2.27 2.94
N GLY A 37 0.03 1.53 4.05
CA GLY A 37 -1.17 1.12 4.77
C GLY A 37 -1.87 2.26 5.51
N ASN A 38 -3.05 1.96 6.04
CA ASN A 38 -3.83 2.87 6.89
C ASN A 38 -2.95 3.48 8.00
N THR A 39 -3.12 4.78 8.25
CA THR A 39 -2.42 5.55 9.30
C THR A 39 -0.89 5.64 9.19
N ALA A 40 -0.28 5.05 8.17
CA ALA A 40 1.13 5.22 7.82
C ALA A 40 1.32 6.36 6.79
N SER A 41 2.54 6.51 6.29
CA SER A 41 2.88 7.43 5.19
C SER A 41 4.10 6.89 4.41
N SER A 42 4.48 7.56 3.32
CA SER A 42 5.71 7.32 2.53
C SER A 42 6.95 7.13 3.38
N ARG A 43 7.01 7.75 4.57
CA ARG A 43 8.10 7.58 5.54
C ARG A 43 8.36 6.13 5.90
N LEU A 44 7.32 5.29 5.94
CA LEU A 44 7.41 3.86 6.21
C LEU A 44 8.44 3.16 5.30
N PHE A 45 8.58 3.62 4.07
CA PHE A 45 9.42 3.00 3.05
C PHE A 45 10.77 3.68 2.86
N GLU A 46 11.00 4.87 3.43
CA GLU A 46 12.28 5.58 3.31
C GLU A 46 13.49 4.72 3.72
N PRO A 47 13.44 3.93 4.83
CA PRO A 47 14.55 3.04 5.20
C PRO A 47 14.81 1.90 4.21
N LEU A 48 13.83 1.54 3.37
CA LEU A 48 13.95 0.47 2.39
C LEU A 48 14.55 0.94 1.07
N LEU A 49 14.55 2.24 0.77
CA LEU A 49 15.00 2.79 -0.51
C LEU A 49 16.36 2.23 -0.96
N PRO A 50 17.42 2.14 -0.11
CA PRO A 50 18.71 1.60 -0.54
C PRO A 50 18.67 0.16 -1.08
N LEU A 51 17.66 -0.63 -0.69
CA LEU A 51 17.48 -2.01 -1.18
C LEU A 51 16.88 -2.07 -2.58
N TYR A 52 16.07 -1.07 -2.96
CA TYR A 52 15.28 -1.08 -4.20
C TYR A 52 15.82 -0.12 -5.27
N THR A 53 16.43 1.01 -4.89
CA THR A 53 16.96 2.00 -5.85
C THR A 53 18.06 1.48 -6.80
N PRO A 54 18.82 0.41 -6.51
CA PRO A 54 19.71 -0.20 -7.49
C PRO A 54 18.99 -0.87 -8.67
N HIS A 55 17.68 -1.15 -8.53
CA HIS A 55 16.89 -1.93 -9.49
C HIS A 55 15.68 -1.16 -10.06
N PHE A 56 15.19 -0.17 -9.32
CA PHE A 56 13.95 0.54 -9.64
C PHE A 56 14.08 2.05 -9.43
N ARG A 57 13.30 2.80 -10.22
CA ARG A 57 12.86 4.14 -9.82
C ARG A 57 11.76 3.96 -8.78
N CYS A 58 12.11 4.19 -7.52
CA CYS A 58 11.21 4.06 -6.38
C CYS A 58 10.40 5.34 -6.22
N VAL A 59 9.08 5.23 -6.18
CA VAL A 59 8.15 6.34 -6.00
C VAL A 59 7.36 6.13 -4.73
N LEU A 60 7.47 7.02 -3.76
CA LEU A 60 6.77 6.92 -2.47
C LEU A 60 5.64 7.96 -2.45
N LEU A 61 4.39 7.51 -2.42
CA LEU A 61 3.19 8.35 -2.40
C LEU A 61 2.68 8.49 -0.96
N ASP A 62 2.26 9.70 -0.57
CA ASP A 62 1.38 9.92 0.58
C ASP A 62 -0.06 10.07 0.05
N PHE A 63 -1.00 9.23 0.49
CA PHE A 63 -2.41 9.43 0.15
C PHE A 63 -2.96 10.70 0.81
N LEU A 64 -3.95 11.35 0.19
CA LEU A 64 -4.68 12.46 0.81
C LEU A 64 -5.14 12.10 2.21
N GLY A 65 -5.04 13.04 3.14
CA GLY A 65 -5.29 12.81 4.56
C GLY A 65 -4.08 12.33 5.35
N ASN A 66 -3.04 11.83 4.69
CA ASN A 66 -1.87 11.21 5.32
C ASN A 66 -0.56 11.95 5.00
N GLY A 67 0.45 11.77 5.85
CA GLY A 67 1.82 12.21 5.63
C GLY A 67 1.94 13.70 5.33
N ARG A 68 2.53 14.01 4.17
CA ARG A 68 2.76 15.36 3.66
C ARG A 68 1.70 15.79 2.63
N SER A 69 0.74 14.93 2.31
CA SER A 69 -0.40 15.27 1.46
C SER A 69 -1.41 16.12 2.21
N ASP A 70 -2.22 16.87 1.46
CA ASP A 70 -3.26 17.71 2.02
C ASP A 70 -4.20 16.88 2.90
N ARG A 71 -4.57 17.44 4.05
CA ARG A 71 -5.54 16.81 4.96
C ARG A 71 -6.93 16.77 4.35
N VAL A 72 -7.72 15.81 4.82
CA VAL A 72 -9.15 15.68 4.50
C VAL A 72 -9.97 15.82 5.77
N GLU A 73 -11.19 16.35 5.63
CA GLU A 73 -12.13 16.47 6.75
C GLU A 73 -12.65 15.09 7.18
N SER A 74 -12.84 14.19 6.21
CA SER A 74 -13.25 12.80 6.42
C SER A 74 -12.74 11.92 5.28
N PHE A 75 -12.28 10.71 5.61
CA PHE A 75 -12.02 9.66 4.62
C PHE A 75 -13.33 9.01 4.16
N PRO A 76 -13.48 8.63 2.88
CA PRO A 76 -14.69 7.97 2.40
C PRO A 76 -14.77 6.52 2.91
N ALA A 77 -15.97 5.93 2.90
CA ALA A 77 -16.16 4.55 3.38
C ALA A 77 -15.58 3.49 2.42
N ASP A 78 -15.38 3.84 1.14
CA ASP A 78 -14.66 3.09 0.12
C ASP A 78 -13.20 3.53 0.00
N LEU A 79 -12.57 3.85 1.15
CA LEU A 79 -11.21 4.39 1.28
C LEU A 79 -10.21 3.79 0.31
N TRP A 80 -10.06 2.46 0.28
CA TRP A 80 -9.06 1.80 -0.56
C TRP A 80 -9.34 1.91 -2.07
N GLN A 81 -10.61 2.07 -2.48
CA GLN A 81 -10.95 2.35 -3.88
C GLN A 81 -10.64 3.81 -4.24
N GLU A 82 -10.78 4.73 -3.29
CA GLU A 82 -10.40 6.13 -3.48
C GLU A 82 -8.87 6.30 -3.54
N GLU A 83 -8.14 5.60 -2.66
CA GLU A 83 -6.66 5.54 -2.69
C GLU A 83 -6.15 4.93 -4.00
N ALA A 84 -6.85 3.95 -4.56
CA ALA A 84 -6.55 3.42 -5.89
C ALA A 84 -6.66 4.50 -6.99
N ARG A 85 -7.69 5.35 -6.95
CA ARG A 85 -7.84 6.47 -7.91
C ARG A 85 -6.73 7.50 -7.75
N GLN A 86 -6.28 7.73 -6.51
CA GLN A 86 -5.14 8.61 -6.22
C GLN A 86 -3.83 8.05 -6.82
N ALA A 87 -3.57 6.75 -6.66
CA ALA A 87 -2.42 6.10 -7.29
C ALA A 87 -2.47 6.21 -8.83
N LEU A 88 -3.63 5.97 -9.45
CA LEU A 88 -3.82 6.14 -10.89
C LEU A 88 -3.64 7.60 -11.35
N ALA A 89 -4.04 8.56 -10.53
CA ALA A 89 -3.83 9.98 -10.82
C ALA A 89 -2.34 10.34 -10.80
N LEU A 90 -1.56 9.80 -9.87
CA LEU A 90 -0.09 9.92 -9.87
C LEU A 90 0.50 9.32 -11.15
N ILE A 91 0.14 8.08 -11.51
CA ILE A 91 0.62 7.42 -12.74
C ILE A 91 0.41 8.30 -13.95
N ARG A 92 -0.82 8.81 -14.13
CA ARG A 92 -1.17 9.69 -15.24
C ARG A 92 -0.42 11.02 -15.22
N ALA A 93 -0.32 11.66 -14.05
CA ALA A 93 0.29 12.98 -13.93
C ALA A 93 1.82 12.94 -14.15
N ALA A 94 2.48 11.90 -13.67
CA ALA A 94 3.92 11.71 -13.83
C ALA A 94 4.30 11.03 -15.15
N GLY A 95 3.31 10.57 -15.93
CA GLY A 95 3.54 9.93 -17.23
C GLY A 95 4.21 8.56 -17.13
N TYR A 96 3.98 7.82 -16.04
CA TYR A 96 4.56 6.49 -15.90
C TYR A 96 3.83 5.49 -16.80
N GLU A 97 4.60 4.71 -17.55
CA GLU A 97 4.08 3.65 -18.40
C GLU A 97 4.06 2.33 -17.60
N ARG A 98 2.86 1.90 -17.19
CA ARG A 98 2.61 0.60 -16.54
C ARG A 98 3.59 0.26 -15.40
N PRO A 99 3.64 1.06 -14.32
CA PRO A 99 4.50 0.78 -13.18
C PRO A 99 4.08 -0.47 -12.40
N CYS A 100 5.00 -0.99 -11.60
CA CYS A 100 4.67 -1.94 -10.54
C CYS A 100 4.12 -1.19 -9.32
N LEU A 101 2.97 -1.61 -8.81
CA LEU A 101 2.41 -1.09 -7.56
C LEU A 101 2.72 -2.05 -6.42
N LEU A 102 3.41 -1.57 -5.39
CA LEU A 102 3.66 -2.31 -4.15
C LEU A 102 2.84 -1.68 -3.03
N GLY A 103 1.82 -2.38 -2.57
CA GLY A 103 0.98 -1.94 -1.47
C GLY A 103 1.14 -2.78 -0.22
N THR A 104 1.15 -2.15 0.95
CA THR A 104 1.12 -2.85 2.24
C THR A 104 -0.19 -2.60 2.97
N SER A 105 -0.80 -3.62 3.58
CA SER A 105 -2.02 -3.47 4.39
C SER A 105 -3.13 -2.75 3.59
N GLY A 106 -3.62 -1.60 4.08
CA GLY A 106 -4.48 -0.67 3.33
C GLY A 106 -4.06 -0.43 1.87
N GLY A 107 -2.78 -0.15 1.67
CA GLY A 107 -2.19 0.10 0.36
C GLY A 107 -2.23 -1.12 -0.56
N ALA A 108 -2.29 -2.34 -0.02
CA ALA A 108 -2.44 -3.56 -0.83
C ALA A 108 -3.83 -3.62 -1.48
N TRP A 109 -4.89 -3.26 -0.75
CA TRP A 109 -6.23 -3.09 -1.35
C TRP A 109 -6.22 -1.96 -2.38
N ALA A 110 -5.53 -0.84 -2.12
CA ALA A 110 -5.41 0.26 -3.08
C ALA A 110 -4.71 -0.17 -4.38
N ALA A 111 -3.60 -0.93 -4.29
CA ALA A 111 -2.86 -1.45 -5.44
C ALA A 111 -3.73 -2.39 -6.29
N MET A 112 -4.40 -3.34 -5.65
CA MET A 112 -5.31 -4.29 -6.30
C MET A 112 -6.47 -3.56 -6.98
N ASN A 113 -7.07 -2.58 -6.30
CA ASN A 113 -8.15 -1.78 -6.86
C ASN A 113 -7.69 -0.91 -8.04
N ALA A 114 -6.47 -0.37 -8.02
CA ALA A 114 -5.93 0.40 -9.14
C ALA A 114 -5.78 -0.47 -10.39
N ALA A 115 -5.29 -1.71 -10.23
CA ALA A 115 -5.16 -2.68 -11.30
C ALA A 115 -6.52 -3.16 -11.85
N LEU A 116 -7.55 -3.27 -11.01
CA LEU A 116 -8.92 -3.58 -11.45
C LEU A 116 -9.58 -2.40 -12.17
N LEU A 117 -9.40 -1.17 -11.67
CA LEU A 117 -9.99 0.05 -12.25
C LEU A 117 -9.39 0.40 -13.61
N ALA A 118 -8.08 0.21 -13.77
CA ALA A 118 -7.35 0.59 -14.98
C ALA A 118 -6.26 -0.44 -15.32
N PRO A 119 -6.64 -1.66 -15.77
CA PRO A 119 -5.69 -2.75 -16.01
C PRO A 119 -4.59 -2.41 -17.04
N GLY A 120 -4.87 -1.51 -17.98
CA GLY A 120 -3.87 -1.06 -18.96
C GLY A 120 -2.87 -0.03 -18.42
N ALA A 121 -3.12 0.57 -17.26
CA ALA A 121 -2.26 1.57 -16.64
C ALA A 121 -1.29 0.98 -15.60
N VAL A 122 -1.46 -0.28 -15.20
CA VAL A 122 -0.65 -0.95 -14.18
C VAL A 122 0.12 -2.11 -14.82
N GLY A 123 1.41 -2.21 -14.52
CA GLY A 123 2.29 -3.27 -15.03
C GLY A 123 2.14 -4.55 -14.23
N ALA A 124 2.29 -4.45 -12.91
CA ALA A 124 2.17 -5.55 -11.96
C ALA A 124 1.75 -5.03 -10.58
N VAL A 125 1.31 -5.93 -9.70
CA VAL A 125 0.96 -5.63 -8.31
C VAL A 125 1.71 -6.55 -7.36
N VAL A 126 2.29 -5.98 -6.31
CA VAL A 126 2.72 -6.68 -5.10
C VAL A 126 1.79 -6.24 -3.97
N ALA A 127 0.93 -7.14 -3.52
CA ALA A 127 -0.02 -6.89 -2.43
C ALA A 127 0.49 -7.60 -1.18
N ASP A 128 1.03 -6.83 -0.24
CA ASP A 128 1.71 -7.31 0.95
C ASP A 128 0.86 -7.15 2.22
N SER A 129 0.74 -8.23 2.99
CA SER A 129 0.22 -8.24 4.37
C SER A 129 -1.15 -7.57 4.53
N PHE A 130 -2.21 -8.16 3.98
CA PHE A 130 -3.59 -7.66 4.09
C PHE A 130 -4.63 -8.82 4.17
N ASP A 131 -5.85 -8.53 4.61
CA ASP A 131 -6.88 -9.54 4.95
C ASP A 131 -7.59 -10.22 3.75
N GLY A 132 -7.23 -9.86 2.51
CA GLY A 132 -7.78 -10.46 1.30
C GLY A 132 -9.15 -9.90 0.89
N ARG A 133 -10.10 -10.77 0.50
CA ARG A 133 -11.40 -10.35 -0.07
C ARG A 133 -12.39 -9.77 0.94
N SER A 134 -12.18 -10.01 2.22
CA SER A 134 -13.11 -9.65 3.29
C SER A 134 -12.35 -9.26 4.54
N LEU A 135 -12.94 -8.36 5.34
CA LEU A 135 -12.47 -8.11 6.70
C LEU A 135 -12.77 -9.33 7.56
N HIS A 136 -11.86 -9.67 8.49
CA HIS A 136 -12.06 -10.80 9.38
C HIS A 136 -13.27 -10.58 10.34
N PRO A 137 -13.91 -11.67 10.83
CA PRO A 137 -14.97 -11.55 11.81
C PRO A 137 -14.49 -10.87 13.10
N GLY A 138 -15.14 -9.77 13.50
CA GLY A 138 -14.74 -9.00 14.68
C GLY A 138 -13.91 -7.75 14.38
N PHE A 139 -13.56 -7.50 13.12
CA PHE A 139 -12.75 -6.35 12.69
C PHE A 139 -13.11 -5.04 13.37
N ALA A 140 -14.39 -4.64 13.38
CA ALA A 140 -14.81 -3.37 13.97
C ALA A 140 -14.54 -3.29 15.48
N ARG A 141 -14.77 -4.39 16.21
CA ARG A 141 -14.48 -4.48 17.65
C ARG A 141 -12.97 -4.41 17.89
N ASP A 142 -12.20 -5.16 17.11
CA ASP A 142 -10.76 -5.30 17.30
C ASP A 142 -10.03 -4.01 16.93
N LEU A 143 -10.47 -3.33 15.86
CA LEU A 143 -10.02 -1.99 15.47
C LEU A 143 -10.30 -0.95 16.56
N THR A 144 -11.51 -0.94 17.13
CA THR A 144 -11.85 -0.01 18.22
C THR A 144 -10.96 -0.26 19.45
N ALA A 145 -10.79 -1.53 19.83
CA ALA A 145 -9.96 -1.91 20.96
C ALA A 145 -8.47 -1.60 20.72
N GLU A 146 -7.98 -1.80 19.49
CA GLU A 146 -6.64 -1.41 19.07
C GLU A 146 -6.45 0.10 19.19
N ARG A 147 -7.39 0.90 18.65
CA ARG A 147 -7.31 2.34 18.69
C ARG A 147 -7.25 2.86 20.14
N ASP A 148 -8.09 2.33 21.02
CA ASP A 148 -8.08 2.66 22.44
C ASP A 148 -6.73 2.33 23.10
N ARG A 149 -6.15 1.17 22.80
CA ARG A 149 -4.82 0.80 23.29
C ARG A 149 -3.74 1.73 22.74
N ALA A 150 -3.79 2.03 21.45
CA ALA A 150 -2.79 2.84 20.76
C ALA A 150 -2.73 4.29 21.29
N LYS A 151 -3.85 4.86 21.77
CA LYS A 151 -3.87 6.17 22.45
C LYS A 151 -3.07 6.19 23.76
N ARG A 152 -2.87 5.04 24.40
CA ARG A 152 -2.10 4.89 25.66
C ARG A 152 -0.70 4.31 25.44
N ASP A 153 -0.47 3.67 24.30
CA ASP A 153 0.82 3.06 23.96
C ASP A 153 1.81 4.11 23.42
N LYS A 154 3.00 4.18 24.03
CA LYS A 154 3.99 5.19 23.66
C LYS A 154 4.55 4.95 22.25
N ALA A 155 4.86 3.70 21.91
CA ALA A 155 5.48 3.37 20.63
C ALA A 155 4.52 3.63 19.46
N ALA A 156 3.24 3.29 19.61
CA ALA A 156 2.21 3.58 18.61
C ALA A 156 2.06 5.09 18.38
N ARG A 157 2.02 5.89 19.46
CA ARG A 157 1.94 7.36 19.35
C ARG A 157 3.16 7.96 18.65
N GLU A 158 4.36 7.47 18.98
CA GLU A 158 5.60 7.91 18.33
C GLU A 158 5.62 7.53 16.85
N PHE A 159 5.16 6.32 16.50
CA PHE A 159 5.00 5.88 15.12
C PHE A 159 4.03 6.77 14.34
N TYR A 160 2.82 7.02 14.86
CA TYR A 160 1.85 7.89 14.19
C TYR A 160 2.34 9.33 14.08
N ALA A 161 2.98 9.87 15.12
CA ALA A 161 3.55 11.21 15.08
C ALA A 161 4.68 11.31 14.04
N TRP A 162 5.50 10.26 13.88
CA TRP A 162 6.52 10.19 12.85
C TRP A 162 5.91 10.16 11.45
N CYS A 163 4.87 9.35 11.23
CA CYS A 163 4.19 9.24 9.93
C CYS A 163 3.40 10.49 9.56
N GLN A 164 2.61 11.04 10.49
CA GLN A 164 1.60 12.05 10.20
C GLN A 164 2.01 13.47 10.63
N GLY A 165 2.87 13.61 11.65
CA GLY A 165 3.21 14.90 12.24
C GLY A 165 2.34 15.26 13.45
N PRO A 166 2.24 16.54 13.83
CA PRO A 166 1.67 16.96 15.12
C PRO A 166 0.17 16.68 15.26
N ASP A 167 -0.57 16.59 14.15
CA ASP A 167 -2.01 16.33 14.12
C ASP A 167 -2.35 14.83 13.96
N TRP A 168 -1.37 13.95 14.19
CA TRP A 168 -1.50 12.50 14.00
C TRP A 168 -2.76 11.91 14.65
N GLU A 169 -3.14 12.37 15.83
CA GLU A 169 -4.26 11.79 16.57
C GLU A 169 -5.59 11.96 15.81
N ALA A 170 -5.80 13.14 15.22
CA ALA A 170 -6.98 13.43 14.41
C ALA A 170 -6.97 12.68 13.07
N VAL A 171 -5.79 12.45 12.48
CA VAL A 171 -5.67 11.63 11.25
C VAL A 171 -6.07 10.19 11.54
N VAL A 172 -5.51 9.61 12.61
CA VAL A 172 -5.79 8.22 13.01
C VAL A 172 -7.24 8.03 13.43
N ASP A 173 -7.84 9.01 14.12
CA ASP A 173 -9.26 8.96 14.50
C ASP A 173 -10.17 8.98 13.25
N ARG A 174 -9.90 9.84 12.26
CA ARG A 174 -10.67 9.87 11.00
C ARG A 174 -10.53 8.59 10.19
N ASP A 175 -9.34 8.00 10.15
CA ASP A 175 -9.09 6.72 9.48
C ASP A 175 -9.87 5.59 10.16
N THR A 176 -9.77 5.51 11.50
CA THR A 176 -10.53 4.55 12.31
C THR A 176 -12.04 4.66 12.02
N ASP A 177 -12.58 5.89 12.03
CA ASP A 177 -13.99 6.13 11.72
C ASP A 177 -14.38 5.67 10.32
N ALA A 178 -13.50 5.84 9.32
CA ALA A 178 -13.74 5.40 7.96
C ALA A 178 -13.72 3.88 7.82
N LEU A 179 -12.80 3.20 8.48
CA LEU A 179 -12.73 1.74 8.52
C LEU A 179 -13.95 1.13 9.23
N LEU A 180 -14.44 1.77 10.31
CA LEU A 180 -15.69 1.37 10.97
C LEU A 180 -16.89 1.54 10.04
N ARG A 181 -16.99 2.66 9.31
CA ARG A 181 -18.02 2.85 8.27
C ARG A 181 -17.90 1.84 7.14
N CYS A 182 -16.69 1.52 6.71
CA CYS A 182 -16.42 0.51 5.70
C CYS A 182 -16.98 -0.85 6.14
N ALA A 183 -16.60 -1.31 7.34
CA ALA A 183 -17.08 -2.56 7.91
C ALA A 183 -18.60 -2.59 8.08
N ALA A 184 -19.21 -1.50 8.55
CA ALA A 184 -20.66 -1.39 8.71
C ALA A 184 -21.42 -1.38 7.37
N SER A 185 -20.79 -0.92 6.28
CA SER A 185 -21.44 -0.83 4.98
C SER A 185 -21.68 -2.18 4.31
N GLY A 186 -20.93 -3.22 4.69
CA GLY A 186 -20.97 -4.54 4.03
C GLY A 186 -20.58 -4.51 2.55
N ARG A 187 -19.95 -3.42 2.08
CA ARG A 187 -19.54 -3.27 0.69
C ARG A 187 -18.36 -4.19 0.36
N PRO A 188 -18.26 -4.66 -0.90
CA PRO A 188 -17.04 -5.32 -1.38
C PRO A 188 -15.81 -4.43 -1.22
N LEU A 189 -14.69 -5.02 -0.78
CA LEU A 189 -13.42 -4.29 -0.63
C LEU A 189 -12.77 -3.99 -1.99
N PHE A 190 -13.04 -4.84 -2.98
CA PHE A 190 -12.62 -4.65 -4.36
C PHE A 190 -13.72 -4.00 -5.20
N CYS A 191 -13.33 -3.11 -6.10
CA CYS A 191 -14.21 -2.41 -7.04
C CYS A 191 -14.78 -3.30 -8.15
N GLY A 192 -14.26 -4.52 -8.29
CA GLY A 192 -14.68 -5.49 -9.29
C GLY A 192 -14.23 -6.92 -8.93
N PRO A 193 -14.71 -7.92 -9.69
CA PRO A 193 -14.36 -9.32 -9.49
C PRO A 193 -12.88 -9.59 -9.84
N LEU A 194 -12.21 -10.47 -9.08
CA LEU A 194 -10.79 -10.75 -9.25
C LEU A 194 -10.47 -11.42 -10.58
N GLU A 195 -11.44 -12.09 -11.21
CA GLU A 195 -11.34 -12.69 -12.53
C GLU A 195 -11.07 -11.66 -13.65
N GLN A 196 -11.34 -10.38 -13.38
CA GLN A 196 -11.02 -9.27 -14.29
C GLN A 196 -9.59 -8.74 -14.10
N MET A 197 -8.84 -9.22 -13.10
CA MET A 197 -7.44 -8.84 -12.90
C MET A 197 -6.61 -9.24 -14.11
N ARG A 198 -6.03 -8.26 -14.80
CA ARG A 198 -5.12 -8.48 -15.94
C ARG A 198 -3.65 -8.37 -15.55
N PRO A 199 -3.21 -7.34 -14.80
CA PRO A 199 -1.83 -7.27 -14.36
C PRO A 199 -1.45 -8.50 -13.53
N PRO A 200 -0.21 -9.01 -13.63
CA PRO A 200 0.29 -10.03 -12.73
C PRO A 200 0.26 -9.55 -11.28
N VAL A 201 -0.05 -10.46 -10.35
CA VAL A 201 -0.17 -10.17 -8.92
C VAL A 201 0.72 -11.09 -8.09
N LEU A 202 1.53 -10.53 -7.20
CA LEU A 202 2.18 -11.26 -6.12
C LEU A 202 1.46 -10.95 -4.80
N LEU A 203 0.78 -11.95 -4.24
CA LEU A 203 0.24 -11.89 -2.88
C LEU A 203 1.34 -12.29 -1.90
N MET A 204 1.82 -11.33 -1.11
CA MET A 204 2.94 -11.49 -0.19
C MET A 204 2.51 -11.30 1.27
N GLY A 205 3.17 -11.99 2.20
CA GLY A 205 2.87 -11.84 3.63
C GLY A 205 3.72 -12.76 4.50
N SER A 206 3.42 -12.78 5.80
CA SER A 206 4.05 -13.70 6.75
C SER A 206 3.00 -14.55 7.46
N ARG A 207 3.32 -15.83 7.70
CA ARG A 207 2.46 -16.75 8.46
C ARG A 207 2.36 -16.39 9.95
N GLU A 208 3.29 -15.60 10.47
CA GLU A 208 3.32 -15.15 11.87
C GLU A 208 2.76 -13.73 12.04
N ASP A 209 2.28 -13.09 10.97
CA ASP A 209 1.75 -11.73 11.05
C ASP A 209 0.50 -11.69 11.95
N PRO A 210 0.56 -11.04 13.14
CA PRO A 210 -0.55 -11.04 14.08
C PRO A 210 -1.65 -10.03 13.70
N MET A 211 -1.42 -9.16 12.71
CA MET A 211 -2.38 -8.16 12.25
C MET A 211 -3.27 -8.67 11.12
N CYS A 212 -2.85 -9.73 10.43
CA CYS A 212 -3.64 -10.37 9.40
C CYS A 212 -4.49 -11.52 9.97
N ARG A 213 -5.54 -11.88 9.24
CA ARG A 213 -6.35 -13.08 9.49
C ARG A 213 -5.50 -14.36 9.64
N GLN A 214 -5.97 -15.28 10.49
CA GLN A 214 -5.24 -16.53 10.82
C GLN A 214 -5.16 -17.52 9.64
N ASP A 215 -6.10 -17.46 8.71
CA ASP A 215 -6.19 -18.28 7.50
C ASP A 215 -5.65 -17.54 6.26
N LEU A 216 -4.62 -16.69 6.45
CA LEU A 216 -4.06 -15.85 5.39
C LEU A 216 -3.61 -16.65 4.16
N GLU A 217 -3.03 -17.83 4.37
CA GLU A 217 -2.54 -18.68 3.28
C GLU A 217 -3.66 -19.26 2.44
N GLU A 218 -4.70 -19.77 3.09
CA GLU A 218 -5.90 -20.29 2.46
C GLU A 218 -6.61 -19.18 1.68
N GLU A 219 -6.74 -18.00 2.27
CA GLU A 219 -7.34 -16.83 1.61
C GLU A 219 -6.54 -16.41 0.38
N TYR A 220 -5.22 -16.28 0.49
CA TYR A 220 -4.37 -15.89 -0.64
C TYR A 220 -4.37 -16.93 -1.76
N LYS A 221 -4.39 -18.23 -1.43
CA LYS A 221 -4.54 -19.30 -2.44
C LYS A 221 -5.89 -19.22 -3.13
N ALA A 222 -6.98 -18.97 -2.38
CA ALA A 222 -8.31 -18.83 -2.95
C ALA A 222 -8.45 -17.59 -3.84
N MET A 223 -7.80 -16.48 -3.49
CA MET A 223 -7.69 -15.30 -4.33
C MET A 223 -6.87 -15.56 -5.60
N ALA A 224 -5.69 -16.17 -5.46
CA ALA A 224 -4.82 -16.48 -6.58
C ALA A 224 -5.51 -17.40 -7.60
N ALA A 225 -6.34 -18.33 -7.15
CA ALA A 225 -7.12 -19.21 -8.03
C ALA A 225 -8.14 -18.48 -8.92
N GLN A 226 -8.55 -17.24 -8.57
CA GLN A 226 -9.45 -16.41 -9.39
C GLN A 226 -8.72 -15.53 -10.40
N MET A 227 -7.42 -15.32 -10.23
CA MET A 227 -6.63 -14.40 -11.05
C MET A 227 -5.74 -15.17 -12.02
N PRO A 228 -5.72 -14.84 -13.32
CA PRO A 228 -4.99 -15.60 -14.33
C PRO A 228 -3.46 -15.60 -14.14
N HIS A 229 -2.92 -14.56 -13.51
CA HIS A 229 -1.48 -14.33 -13.37
C HIS A 229 -1.09 -14.00 -11.93
N ALA A 230 -1.60 -14.77 -10.96
CA ALA A 230 -1.28 -14.57 -9.55
C ALA A 230 -0.28 -15.61 -8.99
N ALA A 231 0.59 -15.15 -8.11
CA ALA A 231 1.48 -15.97 -7.30
C ALA A 231 1.30 -15.65 -5.81
N VAL A 232 1.54 -16.63 -4.94
CA VAL A 232 1.47 -16.48 -3.49
C VAL A 232 2.85 -16.72 -2.89
N ARG A 233 3.33 -15.80 -2.06
CA ARG A 233 4.58 -15.95 -1.32
C ARG A 233 4.39 -15.57 0.14
N LEU A 234 4.36 -16.59 1.00
CA LEU A 234 4.32 -16.40 2.44
C LEU A 234 5.64 -16.79 3.09
N PHE A 235 6.20 -15.88 3.88
CA PHE A 235 7.35 -16.17 4.73
C PHE A 235 6.90 -17.00 5.93
N ALA A 236 7.74 -17.97 6.32
CA ALA A 236 7.46 -18.83 7.47
C ALA A 236 7.33 -18.04 8.78
N SER A 237 8.08 -16.95 8.89
CA SER A 237 8.12 -16.07 10.06
C SER A 237 8.18 -14.61 9.63
N GLY A 238 7.99 -13.66 10.56
CA GLY A 238 7.96 -12.22 10.27
C GLY A 238 6.72 -11.53 10.85
N GLY A 239 6.69 -10.21 10.77
CA GLY A 239 5.59 -9.39 11.25
C GLY A 239 5.03 -8.46 10.19
N HIS A 240 4.16 -7.54 10.62
CA HIS A 240 3.44 -6.63 9.75
C HIS A 240 4.24 -5.36 9.40
N PRO A 241 4.35 -4.97 8.12
CA PRO A 241 4.17 -5.80 6.92
C PRO A 241 5.44 -6.62 6.61
N ALA A 242 5.30 -7.67 5.81
CA ALA A 242 6.41 -8.57 5.47
C ALA A 242 7.55 -7.85 4.75
N ILE A 243 7.27 -6.82 3.95
CA ILE A 243 8.31 -6.02 3.31
C ILE A 243 9.26 -5.34 4.30
N LEU A 244 8.80 -5.03 5.52
CA LEU A 244 9.67 -4.46 6.55
C LEU A 244 10.31 -5.55 7.40
N SER A 245 9.51 -6.50 7.88
CA SER A 245 10.00 -7.55 8.79
C SER A 245 10.90 -8.59 8.11
N ARG A 246 10.83 -8.70 6.78
CA ARG A 246 11.63 -9.59 5.93
C ARG A 246 12.29 -8.85 4.77
N ALA A 247 12.70 -7.60 4.98
CA ALA A 247 13.16 -6.67 3.94
C ALA A 247 14.02 -7.26 2.81
N GLU A 248 15.15 -7.90 3.14
CA GLU A 248 16.02 -8.50 2.11
C GLU A 248 15.34 -9.62 1.33
N ALA A 249 14.69 -10.55 2.04
CA ALA A 249 14.00 -11.67 1.42
C ALA A 249 12.79 -11.21 0.59
N ALA A 250 12.03 -10.22 1.08
CA ALA A 250 10.94 -9.59 0.34
C ALA A 250 11.44 -8.94 -0.95
N LYS A 251 12.54 -8.18 -0.88
CA LYS A 251 13.15 -7.57 -2.07
C LYS A 251 13.56 -8.61 -3.12
N GLU A 252 14.16 -9.73 -2.71
CA GLU A 252 14.50 -10.82 -3.65
C GLU A 252 13.26 -11.40 -4.36
N GLU A 253 12.18 -11.64 -3.62
CA GLU A 253 10.92 -12.16 -4.18
C GLU A 253 10.27 -11.16 -5.14
N ILE A 254 10.26 -9.88 -4.78
CA ILE A 254 9.72 -8.79 -5.60
C ILE A 254 10.53 -8.63 -6.88
N LEU A 255 11.85 -8.63 -6.79
CA LEU A 255 12.73 -8.53 -7.97
C LEU A 255 12.55 -9.73 -8.89
N ALA A 256 12.53 -10.95 -8.34
CA ALA A 256 12.32 -12.17 -9.11
C ALA A 256 10.93 -12.17 -9.79
N PHE A 257 9.90 -11.69 -9.10
CA PHE A 257 8.56 -11.54 -9.66
C PHE A 257 8.53 -10.51 -10.80
N TRP A 258 9.14 -9.34 -10.60
CA TRP A 258 9.21 -8.31 -11.63
C TRP A 258 9.93 -8.78 -12.89
N LEU A 259 11.09 -9.44 -12.75
CA LEU A 259 11.85 -9.98 -13.87
C LEU A 259 11.06 -11.01 -14.68
N ARG A 260 10.19 -11.80 -14.04
CA ARG A 260 9.27 -12.72 -14.74
C ARG A 260 8.20 -11.99 -15.53
N CYS A 261 7.66 -10.89 -14.99
CA CYS A 261 6.67 -10.06 -15.68
C CYS A 261 7.28 -9.43 -16.94
N GLU A 262 8.45 -8.81 -16.82
CA GLU A 262 9.20 -8.23 -17.94
C GLU A 262 9.51 -9.26 -19.05
N ALA A 263 9.89 -10.48 -18.67
CA ALA A 263 10.16 -11.53 -19.63
C ALA A 263 8.90 -11.98 -20.39
N ALA A 264 7.73 -11.97 -19.74
CA ALA A 264 6.47 -12.35 -20.36
C ALA A 264 5.92 -11.30 -21.35
N GLU A 265 6.22 -10.02 -21.14
CA GLU A 265 5.77 -8.93 -22.02
C GLU A 265 6.59 -8.81 -23.32
N ARG A 266 7.77 -9.44 -23.37
CA ARG A 266 8.65 -9.43 -24.56
C ARG A 266 8.36 -10.58 -25.53
N LEU A 267 7.42 -11.47 -25.21
CA LEU A 267 7.00 -12.62 -26.01
C LEU A 267 5.68 -12.35 -26.71
#